data_AF-A0A1S8AAJ9-F1
#
_entry.id   AF-A0A1S8AAJ9-F1
#
_cell.length_a   1.000
_cell.length_b   1.000
_cell.length_c   1.000
_cell.angle_alpha   90.00
_cell.angle_beta   90.00
_cell.angle_gamma   90.00
#
_symmetry.space_group_name_H-M   'P 1'
#
loop_
_entity.id
_entity.type
_entity.pdbx_description
1 polymer ?
#
loop_
_entity_poly.entity_id
_entity_poly.type
_entity_poly.pdbx_seq_one_letter_code
_entity_poly.pdbx_strand_id
1 'polypeptide(L)'
;MGLLLGVGAHMQELRRVRSGAMDETKDLVTLHDVLDAQWMYDNARDESYLRKVISPLETLLTSYKRIVVKDSTVNAICYGAKLMIPGLLRYEAGIEAHEEVVLMTTKGEAIALGIAMMSTVEMSSCDHGVVAKVKRCIMERDLYPRRWGLGPTATEKKKLKASGKLDKFGRANEQTPAKWTSEYKDYTAPAESAAGPAADVTMSEAPTADTAATTAAVEATANGDDAPAADDDKKKRKKHDGETPEEKAERKRRKAEKKAAKASKRVSLGKKEDSDSD
;
A
#
# COMPACT_ATOMS: atom_id res chain seq x y z
N MET A 1 -26.63 -19.27 -28.76
CA MET A 1 -26.56 -20.46 -29.65
C MET A 1 -27.83 -21.28 -29.62
N GLY A 2 -28.19 -21.96 -28.52
CA GLY A 2 -29.39 -22.82 -28.46
C GLY A 2 -30.73 -22.12 -28.77
N LEU A 3 -30.93 -20.91 -28.26
CA LEU A 3 -32.09 -20.07 -28.59
C LEU A 3 -32.11 -19.64 -30.06
N LEU A 4 -30.93 -19.37 -30.65
CA LEU A 4 -30.81 -18.95 -32.05
C LEU A 4 -31.18 -20.09 -33.02
N LEU A 5 -30.90 -21.33 -32.63
CA LEU A 5 -31.22 -22.54 -33.40
C LEU A 5 -32.64 -23.06 -33.15
N GLY A 6 -33.41 -22.47 -32.23
CA GLY A 6 -34.79 -22.85 -31.91
C GLY A 6 -34.98 -24.19 -31.19
N VAL A 7 -33.95 -25.04 -31.11
CA VAL A 7 -34.00 -26.39 -30.50
C VAL A 7 -33.57 -26.41 -29.02
N GLY A 8 -33.04 -25.30 -28.50
CA GLY A 8 -32.43 -25.27 -27.17
C GLY A 8 -31.03 -25.90 -27.14
N ALA A 9 -30.17 -25.45 -26.21
CA ALA A 9 -28.85 -26.03 -26.00
C ALA A 9 -28.42 -25.86 -24.54
N HIS A 10 -27.59 -26.76 -24.05
CA HIS A 10 -26.94 -26.68 -22.74
C HIS A 10 -25.45 -27.02 -22.89
N MET A 11 -24.64 -26.59 -21.92
CA MET A 11 -23.19 -26.83 -21.94
C MET A 11 -22.91 -28.27 -21.48
N GLN A 12 -22.44 -29.11 -22.40
CA GLN A 12 -22.13 -30.52 -22.13
C GLN A 12 -20.85 -30.66 -21.31
N GLU A 13 -19.79 -29.99 -21.76
CA GLU A 13 -18.48 -29.99 -21.12
C GLU A 13 -17.81 -28.64 -21.34
N LEU A 14 -16.88 -28.30 -20.44
CA LEU A 14 -16.09 -27.08 -20.53
C LEU A 14 -14.69 -27.35 -20.01
N ARG A 15 -13.69 -27.04 -20.85
CA ARG A 15 -12.28 -27.04 -20.48
C ARG A 15 -11.71 -25.65 -20.68
N ARG A 16 -11.02 -25.13 -19.66
CA ARG A 16 -10.31 -23.85 -19.74
C ARG A 16 -8.92 -24.05 -20.34
N VAL A 17 -8.69 -23.54 -21.54
CA VAL A 17 -7.41 -23.65 -22.26
C VAL A 17 -6.41 -22.52 -21.96
N ARG A 18 -6.88 -21.42 -21.35
CA ARG A 18 -6.06 -20.26 -20.97
C ARG A 18 -6.61 -19.56 -19.74
N SER A 19 -5.71 -19.05 -18.90
CA SER A 19 -6.03 -18.21 -17.75
C SER A 19 -4.98 -17.11 -17.61
N GLY A 20 -5.33 -15.89 -17.98
CA GLY A 20 -4.40 -14.76 -17.96
C GLY A 20 -3.18 -15.00 -18.85
N ALA A 21 -1.99 -14.90 -18.27
CA ALA A 21 -0.71 -15.13 -18.94
C ALA A 21 -0.35 -16.61 -19.14
N MET A 22 -1.07 -17.56 -18.53
CA MET A 22 -0.80 -18.99 -18.61
C MET A 22 -1.74 -19.70 -19.59
N ASP A 23 -1.20 -20.59 -20.41
CA ASP A 23 -1.95 -21.45 -21.32
C ASP A 23 -1.62 -22.93 -21.15
N GLU A 24 -2.38 -23.81 -21.80
CA GLU A 24 -2.19 -25.26 -21.67
C GLU A 24 -0.97 -25.81 -22.43
N THR A 25 -0.26 -24.97 -23.18
CA THR A 25 0.87 -25.43 -24.02
C THR A 25 2.17 -25.54 -23.24
N LYS A 26 2.31 -24.78 -22.16
CA LYS A 26 3.54 -24.69 -21.36
C LYS A 26 3.23 -24.85 -19.88
N ASP A 27 4.09 -25.62 -19.21
CA ASP A 27 4.11 -25.77 -17.75
C ASP A 27 2.78 -26.22 -17.11
N LEU A 28 1.94 -26.93 -17.88
CA LEU A 28 0.74 -27.57 -17.36
C LEU A 28 1.12 -28.86 -16.64
N VAL A 29 0.84 -28.90 -15.34
CA VAL A 29 1.15 -30.03 -14.44
C VAL A 29 -0.13 -30.66 -13.90
N THR A 30 -0.08 -31.96 -13.64
CA THR A 30 -1.18 -32.71 -13.02
C THR A 30 -1.00 -32.78 -11.50
N LEU A 31 -2.06 -33.14 -10.78
CA LEU A 31 -1.97 -33.36 -9.32
C LEU A 31 -1.05 -34.52 -8.95
N HIS A 32 -0.88 -35.50 -9.85
CA HIS A 32 0.05 -36.60 -9.66
C HIS A 32 1.50 -36.11 -9.69
N ASP A 33 1.84 -35.24 -10.64
CA ASP A 33 3.19 -34.66 -10.74
C ASP A 33 3.56 -33.84 -9.49
N VAL A 34 2.58 -33.14 -8.89
CA VAL A 34 2.78 -32.40 -7.64
C VAL A 34 3.08 -33.33 -6.47
N LEU A 35 2.37 -34.46 -6.37
CA LEU A 35 2.59 -35.46 -5.34
C LEU A 35 3.98 -36.10 -5.47
N ASP A 36 4.34 -36.49 -6.70
CA ASP A 36 5.62 -37.14 -6.98
C ASP A 36 6.79 -36.18 -6.75
N ALA A 37 6.64 -34.91 -7.15
CA ALA A 37 7.64 -33.87 -6.90
C ALA A 37 7.89 -33.64 -5.41
N GLN A 38 6.82 -33.61 -4.59
CA GLN A 38 6.95 -33.48 -3.14
C GLN A 38 7.63 -34.71 -2.52
N TRP A 39 7.23 -35.93 -2.93
CA TRP A 39 7.82 -37.16 -2.43
C TRP A 39 9.32 -37.26 -2.76
N MET A 40 9.73 -36.93 -3.99
CA MET A 40 11.14 -36.92 -4.37
C MET A 40 11.97 -35.95 -3.53
N TYR A 41 11.42 -34.77 -3.22
CA TYR A 41 12.09 -33.80 -2.37
C TYR A 41 12.25 -34.31 -0.93
N ASP A 42 11.24 -34.96 -0.37
CA ASP A 42 11.27 -35.45 1.02
C ASP A 42 12.19 -36.66 1.19
N ASN A 43 12.22 -37.57 0.20
CA ASN A 43 12.97 -38.82 0.27
C ASN A 43 14.41 -38.70 -0.26
N ALA A 44 14.60 -38.05 -1.41
CA ALA A 44 15.90 -37.97 -2.08
C ALA A 44 16.58 -36.60 -1.92
N ARG A 45 15.90 -35.61 -1.31
CA ARG A 45 16.36 -34.21 -1.21
C ARG A 45 16.70 -33.59 -2.57
N ASP A 46 16.08 -34.11 -3.64
CA ASP A 46 16.21 -33.54 -4.98
C ASP A 46 15.13 -32.48 -5.22
N GLU A 47 15.55 -31.25 -5.49
CA GLU A 47 14.67 -30.11 -5.74
C GLU A 47 14.33 -29.92 -7.22
N SER A 48 15.00 -30.65 -8.12
CA SER A 48 14.91 -30.43 -9.57
C SER A 48 13.46 -30.55 -10.08
N TYR A 49 12.74 -31.57 -9.61
CA TYR A 49 11.37 -31.82 -10.01
C TYR A 49 10.41 -30.76 -9.43
N LEU A 50 10.59 -30.42 -8.15
CA LEU A 50 9.75 -29.43 -7.46
C LEU A 50 9.89 -28.03 -8.08
N ARG A 51 11.11 -27.64 -8.45
CA ARG A 51 11.40 -26.36 -9.15
C ARG A 51 10.84 -26.29 -10.57
N LYS A 52 10.55 -27.43 -11.18
CA LYS A 52 9.87 -27.49 -12.49
C LYS A 52 8.35 -27.36 -12.35
N VAL A 53 7.78 -27.95 -11.29
CA VAL A 53 6.34 -27.87 -11.02
C VAL A 53 5.92 -26.48 -10.54
N ILE A 54 6.75 -25.82 -9.73
CA ILE A 54 6.45 -24.51 -9.17
C ILE A 54 7.09 -23.41 -10.03
N SER A 55 6.26 -22.68 -10.76
CA SER A 55 6.69 -21.50 -11.51
C SER A 55 6.82 -20.25 -10.63
N PRO A 56 7.78 -19.35 -10.89
CA PRO A 56 7.89 -18.08 -10.19
C PRO A 56 6.71 -17.17 -10.50
N LEU A 57 6.31 -16.34 -9.53
CA LEU A 57 5.14 -15.45 -9.64
C LEU A 57 5.31 -14.41 -10.76
N GLU A 58 6.55 -14.07 -11.10
CA GLU A 58 6.92 -13.17 -12.19
C GLU A 58 6.34 -13.60 -13.53
N THR A 59 6.12 -14.91 -13.73
CA THR A 59 5.52 -15.48 -14.95
C THR A 59 4.13 -14.89 -15.23
N LEU A 60 3.36 -14.61 -14.18
CA LEU A 60 2.02 -14.03 -14.29
C LEU A 60 2.03 -12.55 -14.67
N LEU A 61 3.17 -11.87 -14.52
CA LEU A 61 3.29 -10.42 -14.68
C LEU A 61 3.87 -10.02 -16.05
N THR A 62 4.08 -10.99 -16.93
CA THR A 62 4.70 -10.80 -18.26
C THR A 62 3.88 -9.92 -19.20
N SER A 63 2.58 -9.78 -18.97
CA SER A 63 1.69 -8.91 -19.76
C SER A 63 1.79 -7.43 -19.41
N TYR A 64 2.37 -7.07 -18.26
CA TYR A 64 2.44 -5.70 -17.78
C TYR A 64 3.70 -4.99 -18.26
N LYS A 65 3.60 -3.67 -18.50
CA LYS A 65 4.76 -2.84 -18.81
C LYS A 65 5.67 -2.69 -17.60
N ARG A 66 6.98 -2.72 -17.84
CA ARG A 66 8.01 -2.85 -16.81
C ARG A 66 8.66 -1.51 -16.49
N ILE A 67 8.85 -1.27 -15.20
CA ILE A 67 9.66 -0.17 -14.67
C ILE A 67 10.73 -0.76 -13.76
N VAL A 68 12.00 -0.60 -14.16
CA VAL A 68 13.15 -1.04 -13.38
C VAL A 68 13.51 0.05 -12.37
N VAL A 69 13.54 -0.36 -11.10
CA VAL A 69 13.76 0.52 -9.96
C VAL A 69 15.18 0.33 -9.42
N LYS A 70 15.78 1.41 -8.91
CA LYS A 70 17.07 1.36 -8.22
C LYS A 70 16.97 0.58 -6.90
N ASP A 71 17.97 -0.25 -6.61
CA ASP A 71 18.01 -1.10 -5.41
C ASP A 71 17.83 -0.32 -4.10
N SER A 72 18.30 0.94 -4.03
CA SER A 72 18.14 1.79 -2.84
C SER A 72 16.70 2.18 -2.52
N THR A 73 15.80 2.12 -3.50
CA THR A 73 14.38 2.51 -3.37
C THR A 73 13.44 1.32 -3.22
N VAL A 74 13.91 0.09 -3.44
CA VAL A 74 13.09 -1.13 -3.38
C VAL A 74 12.40 -1.28 -2.03
N ASN A 75 13.16 -1.21 -0.92
CA ASN A 75 12.55 -1.39 0.40
C ASN A 75 11.51 -0.30 0.71
N ALA A 76 11.72 0.95 0.28
CA ALA A 76 10.73 2.02 0.47
C ALA A 76 9.40 1.70 -0.22
N ILE A 77 9.45 1.09 -1.42
CA ILE A 77 8.26 0.66 -2.17
C ILE A 77 7.56 -0.50 -1.45
N CYS A 78 8.30 -1.44 -0.85
CA CYS A 78 7.72 -2.53 -0.05
C CYS A 78 6.92 -1.99 1.16
N TYR A 79 7.28 -0.81 1.69
CA TYR A 79 6.51 -0.09 2.72
C TYR A 79 5.33 0.73 2.16
N GLY A 80 5.14 0.75 0.84
CA GLY A 80 4.06 1.49 0.17
C GLY A 80 4.42 2.93 -0.20
N ALA A 81 5.71 3.30 -0.19
CA ALA A 81 6.13 4.60 -0.71
C ALA A 81 5.87 4.72 -2.21
N LYS A 82 5.58 5.94 -2.68
CA LYS A 82 5.46 6.24 -4.11
C LYS A 82 6.84 6.15 -4.77
N LEU A 83 6.89 5.68 -6.02
CA LEU A 83 8.12 5.71 -6.81
C LEU A 83 8.32 7.14 -7.34
N MET A 84 9.47 7.73 -7.01
CA MET A 84 9.87 9.06 -7.48
C MET A 84 10.91 8.93 -8.60
N ILE A 85 11.06 9.97 -9.44
CA ILE A 85 12.05 10.02 -10.54
C ILE A 85 13.47 9.59 -10.11
N PRO A 86 14.03 10.01 -8.95
CA PRO A 86 15.36 9.57 -8.53
C PRO A 86 15.52 8.06 -8.27
N GLY A 87 14.41 7.34 -8.11
CA GLY A 87 14.38 5.89 -7.94
C GLY A 87 14.20 5.12 -9.26
N LEU A 88 13.88 5.81 -10.35
CA LEU A 88 13.71 5.23 -11.68
C LEU A 88 15.07 4.92 -12.29
N LEU A 89 15.27 3.69 -12.79
CA LEU A 89 16.49 3.28 -13.47
C LEU A 89 16.25 3.08 -14.97
N ARG A 90 15.22 2.31 -15.32
CA ARG A 90 14.79 2.07 -16.71
C ARG A 90 13.28 1.96 -16.76
N TYR A 91 12.70 2.28 -17.90
CA TYR A 91 11.27 2.15 -18.16
C TYR A 91 11.05 1.58 -19.55
N GLU A 92 9.94 0.88 -19.72
CA GLU A 92 9.50 0.37 -21.01
C GLU A 92 8.88 1.49 -21.87
N ALA A 93 8.97 1.35 -23.19
CA ALA A 93 8.40 2.33 -24.12
C ALA A 93 6.86 2.25 -24.12
N GLY A 94 6.22 3.40 -24.40
CA GLY A 94 4.77 3.48 -24.57
C GLY A 94 3.94 3.36 -23.30
N ILE A 95 4.51 3.57 -22.10
CA ILE A 95 3.72 3.68 -20.86
C ILE A 95 2.87 4.95 -20.93
N GLU A 96 1.55 4.79 -20.72
CA GLU A 96 0.60 5.88 -20.60
C GLU A 96 0.34 6.23 -19.13
N ALA A 97 -0.13 7.45 -18.88
CA ALA A 97 -0.54 7.84 -17.54
C ALA A 97 -1.77 7.02 -17.10
N HIS A 98 -1.82 6.66 -15.83
CA HIS A 98 -2.84 5.82 -15.20
C HIS A 98 -2.89 4.35 -15.64
N GLU A 99 -1.92 3.90 -16.42
CA GLU A 99 -1.78 2.49 -16.79
C GLU A 99 -1.23 1.64 -15.63
N GLU A 100 -1.58 0.35 -15.63
CA GLU A 100 -1.01 -0.63 -14.70
C GLU A 100 0.38 -1.09 -15.15
N VAL A 101 1.35 -0.95 -14.25
CA VAL A 101 2.77 -1.25 -14.51
C VAL A 101 3.34 -2.15 -13.41
N VAL A 102 4.31 -2.98 -13.77
CA VAL A 102 5.07 -3.78 -12.82
C VAL A 102 6.37 -3.05 -12.46
N LEU A 103 6.59 -2.86 -11.16
CA LEU A 103 7.85 -2.37 -10.62
C LEU A 103 8.76 -3.56 -10.37
N MET A 104 9.93 -3.58 -11.00
CA MET A 104 10.88 -4.69 -10.91
C MET A 104 12.26 -4.24 -10.44
N THR A 105 13.01 -5.16 -9.82
CA THR A 105 14.42 -4.94 -9.49
C THR A 105 15.29 -5.14 -10.74
N THR A 106 16.57 -4.78 -10.65
CA THR A 106 17.57 -5.05 -11.69
C THR A 106 17.79 -6.55 -11.94
N LYS A 107 17.42 -7.41 -10.98
CA LYS A 107 17.52 -8.87 -11.07
C LYS A 107 16.32 -9.53 -11.74
N GLY A 108 15.24 -8.78 -11.99
CA GLY A 108 14.01 -9.33 -12.54
C GLY A 108 12.95 -9.70 -11.51
N GLU A 109 13.16 -9.43 -10.22
CA GLU A 109 12.19 -9.73 -9.16
C GLU A 109 11.04 -8.73 -9.20
N ALA A 110 9.80 -9.20 -9.05
CA ALA A 110 8.63 -8.32 -8.99
C ALA A 110 8.50 -7.68 -7.60
N ILE A 111 8.63 -6.35 -7.54
CA ILE A 111 8.52 -5.59 -6.28
C ILE A 111 7.04 -5.38 -5.94
N ALA A 112 6.33 -4.74 -6.88
CA ALA A 112 4.94 -4.31 -6.68
C ALA A 112 4.28 -4.02 -8.02
N LEU A 113 2.94 -4.10 -8.03
CA LEU A 113 2.11 -3.50 -9.06
C LEU A 113 1.86 -2.04 -8.72
N GLY A 114 2.03 -1.17 -9.71
CA GLY A 114 1.82 0.26 -9.60
C GLY A 114 0.88 0.78 -10.68
N ILE A 115 0.34 1.96 -10.44
CA ILE A 115 -0.34 2.79 -11.43
C ILE A 115 0.64 3.89 -11.83
N ALA A 116 0.97 3.96 -13.12
CA ALA A 116 1.82 5.01 -13.65
C ALA A 116 1.13 6.38 -13.46
N MET A 117 1.87 7.37 -12.99
CA MET A 117 1.39 8.75 -12.84
C MET A 117 1.99 9.69 -13.89
N MET A 118 2.94 9.18 -14.68
CA MET A 118 3.62 9.88 -15.76
C MET A 118 3.61 9.00 -17.00
N SER A 119 3.51 9.62 -18.16
CA SER A 119 3.77 8.96 -19.44
C SER A 119 5.27 8.79 -19.69
N THR A 120 5.63 7.93 -20.65
CA THR A 120 7.03 7.74 -21.06
C THR A 120 7.74 9.02 -21.48
N VAL A 121 7.03 9.93 -22.16
CA VAL A 121 7.59 11.22 -22.58
C VAL A 121 7.90 12.08 -21.37
N GLU A 122 6.96 12.17 -20.42
CA GLU A 122 7.15 12.92 -19.17
C GLU A 122 8.27 12.34 -18.31
N MET A 123 8.37 11.01 -18.21
CA MET A 123 9.46 10.35 -17.48
C MET A 123 10.85 10.69 -18.07
N SER A 124 10.93 11.04 -19.35
CA SER A 124 12.18 11.42 -20.02
C SER A 124 12.55 12.89 -19.83
N SER A 125 11.54 13.79 -19.75
CA SER A 125 11.75 15.24 -19.70
C SER A 125 11.73 15.82 -18.28
N CYS A 126 11.11 15.13 -17.32
CA CYS A 126 10.90 15.68 -15.97
C CYS A 126 12.09 15.38 -15.05
N ASP A 127 12.64 16.44 -14.43
CA ASP A 127 13.67 16.31 -13.39
C ASP A 127 13.13 15.81 -12.04
N HIS A 128 11.84 16.04 -11.78
CA HIS A 128 11.20 15.77 -10.50
C HIS A 128 9.77 15.27 -10.69
N GLY A 129 9.33 14.38 -9.79
CA GLY A 129 7.93 13.99 -9.67
C GLY A 129 7.72 12.53 -9.30
N VAL A 130 6.45 12.15 -9.25
CA VAL A 130 6.00 10.80 -8.90
C VAL A 130 5.83 10.00 -10.19
N VAL A 131 6.60 8.93 -10.35
CA VAL A 131 6.55 8.04 -11.51
C VAL A 131 5.38 7.07 -11.41
N ALA A 132 5.23 6.42 -10.25
CA ALA A 132 4.19 5.42 -10.05
C ALA A 132 3.69 5.42 -8.60
N LYS A 133 2.39 5.22 -8.44
CA LYS A 133 1.75 4.96 -7.15
C LYS A 133 1.60 3.46 -6.98
N VAL A 134 2.01 2.92 -5.84
CA VAL A 134 1.86 1.49 -5.53
C VAL A 134 0.38 1.13 -5.37
N LYS A 135 -0.06 0.12 -6.13
CA LYS A 135 -1.39 -0.50 -6.02
C LYS A 135 -1.34 -1.73 -5.11
N ARG A 136 -0.36 -2.61 -5.34
CA ARG A 136 -0.19 -3.86 -4.56
C ARG A 136 1.29 -4.21 -4.41
N CYS A 137 1.77 -4.31 -3.16
CA CYS A 137 3.11 -4.85 -2.87
C CYS A 137 3.10 -6.37 -2.96
N ILE A 138 4.15 -6.94 -3.56
CA ILE A 138 4.36 -8.39 -3.70
C ILE A 138 5.57 -8.81 -2.87
N MET A 139 6.68 -8.10 -3.04
CA MET A 139 7.94 -8.38 -2.36
C MET A 139 7.84 -8.14 -0.85
N GLU A 140 8.53 -9.00 -0.09
CA GLU A 140 8.60 -8.88 1.37
C GLU A 140 9.32 -7.60 1.82
N ARG A 141 8.97 -7.17 3.03
CA ARG A 141 9.64 -6.03 3.69
C ARG A 141 11.01 -6.47 4.18
N ASP A 142 11.98 -5.56 4.09
CA ASP A 142 13.36 -5.78 4.57
C ASP A 142 14.21 -6.84 3.82
N LEU A 143 13.74 -7.35 2.67
CA LEU A 143 14.59 -8.13 1.76
C LEU A 143 15.79 -7.30 1.24
N TYR A 144 15.56 -6.00 1.01
CA TYR A 144 16.57 -5.03 0.65
C TYR A 144 16.86 -4.07 1.83
N PRO A 145 18.10 -3.58 1.99
CA PRO A 145 18.46 -2.71 3.10
C PRO A 145 17.69 -1.37 3.05
N ARG A 146 17.36 -0.83 4.23
CA ARG A 146 16.71 0.47 4.38
C ARG A 146 17.70 1.59 4.06
N ARG A 147 17.57 2.22 2.89
CA ARG A 147 18.46 3.32 2.45
C ARG A 147 17.78 4.68 2.33
N TRP A 148 16.52 4.81 2.77
CA TRP A 148 15.84 6.11 2.77
C TRP A 148 16.49 7.06 3.80
N GLY A 149 16.64 8.34 3.45
CA GLY A 149 17.22 9.34 4.35
C GLY A 149 18.75 9.30 4.52
N LEU A 150 19.45 8.54 3.66
CA LEU A 150 20.92 8.53 3.52
C LEU A 150 21.42 9.30 2.29
N GLY A 151 20.53 9.96 1.54
CA GLY A 151 20.90 10.79 0.39
C GLY A 151 21.63 12.09 0.79
N PRO A 152 22.39 12.73 -0.12
CA PRO A 152 23.17 13.94 0.16
C PRO A 152 22.34 15.03 0.84
N THR A 153 21.19 15.37 0.24
CA THR A 153 20.23 16.35 0.76
C THR A 153 19.65 15.96 2.12
N ALA A 154 19.36 14.68 2.36
CA ALA A 154 18.85 14.20 3.64
C ALA A 154 19.91 14.27 4.76
N THR A 155 21.18 13.98 4.43
CA THR A 155 22.29 14.10 5.38
C THR A 155 22.60 15.55 5.72
N GLU A 156 22.55 16.46 4.74
CA GLU A 156 22.69 17.90 4.95
C GLU A 156 21.56 18.45 5.81
N LYS A 157 20.30 18.04 5.56
CA LYS A 157 19.16 18.40 6.41
C LYS A 157 19.37 17.97 7.86
N LYS A 158 19.88 16.74 8.07
CA LYS A 158 20.19 16.24 9.42
C LYS A 158 21.34 17.02 10.07
N LYS A 159 22.38 17.37 9.32
CA LYS A 159 23.49 18.22 9.81
C LYS A 159 23.01 19.63 10.18
N LEU A 160 22.16 20.24 9.36
CA LEU A 160 21.59 21.58 9.60
C LEU A 160 20.66 21.60 10.81
N LYS A 161 19.89 20.53 11.02
CA LYS A 161 19.11 20.32 12.26
C LYS A 161 20.01 20.19 13.48
N ALA A 162 21.09 19.40 13.38
CA ALA A 162 22.04 19.23 14.47
C ALA A 162 22.80 20.54 14.79
N SER A 163 23.05 21.37 13.77
CA SER A 163 23.69 22.68 13.93
C SER A 163 22.71 23.79 14.35
N GLY A 164 21.45 23.48 14.65
CA GLY A 164 20.44 24.46 15.08
C GLY A 164 19.96 25.46 14.03
N LYS A 165 20.43 25.33 12.78
CA LYS A 165 20.08 26.24 11.66
C LYS A 165 18.72 25.92 11.04
N LEU A 166 18.16 24.76 11.36
CA LEU A 166 16.81 24.30 11.02
C LEU A 166 16.09 23.91 12.31
N ASP A 167 14.77 24.12 12.36
CA ASP A 167 13.94 23.70 13.50
C ASP A 167 13.92 22.15 13.66
N LYS A 168 13.47 21.65 14.83
CA LYS A 168 13.28 20.22 15.15
C LYS A 168 12.50 19.49 14.04
N PHE A 169 11.48 20.13 13.49
CA PHE A 169 10.67 19.58 12.40
C PHE A 169 11.32 19.75 11.01
N GLY A 170 12.37 20.56 10.89
CA GLY A 170 13.14 20.77 9.66
C GLY A 170 12.56 21.79 8.72
N ARG A 171 11.79 22.73 9.27
CA ARG A 171 11.33 23.95 8.61
C ARG A 171 12.42 25.01 8.70
N ALA A 172 12.41 25.95 7.75
CA ALA A 172 13.31 27.08 7.77
C ALA A 172 13.04 27.95 9.02
N ASN A 173 14.11 28.44 9.61
CA ASN A 173 14.13 29.40 10.71
C ASN A 173 14.97 30.61 10.26
N GLU A 174 15.05 31.66 11.08
CA GLU A 174 15.79 32.89 10.76
C GLU A 174 17.29 32.67 10.49
N GLN A 175 17.85 31.56 10.98
CA GLN A 175 19.26 31.17 10.80
C GLN A 175 19.49 30.20 9.63
N THR A 176 18.46 29.90 8.84
CA THR A 176 18.58 28.97 7.72
C THR A 176 19.32 29.64 6.55
N PRO A 177 20.37 29.01 5.99
CA PRO A 177 21.07 29.55 4.83
C PRO A 177 20.11 29.78 3.65
N ALA A 178 20.17 30.94 3.01
CA ALA A 178 19.32 31.27 1.85
C ALA A 178 19.41 30.21 0.73
N LYS A 179 20.58 29.61 0.55
CA LYS A 179 20.83 28.52 -0.40
C LYS A 179 19.96 27.28 -0.12
N TRP A 180 19.72 26.94 1.15
CA TRP A 180 18.88 25.81 1.52
C TRP A 180 17.40 26.10 1.21
N THR A 181 16.95 27.32 1.44
CA THR A 181 15.56 27.74 1.16
C THR A 181 15.26 27.79 -0.34
N SER A 182 16.23 28.16 -1.19
CA SER A 182 16.06 28.18 -2.64
C SER A 182 16.12 26.78 -3.29
N GLU A 183 16.94 25.89 -2.74
CA GLU A 183 17.27 24.60 -3.36
C GLU A 183 16.41 23.43 -2.82
N TYR A 184 15.98 23.50 -1.54
CA TYR A 184 15.16 22.45 -0.94
C TYR A 184 13.68 22.65 -1.24
N LYS A 185 13.14 21.85 -2.16
CA LYS A 185 11.70 21.75 -2.44
C LYS A 185 11.12 20.48 -1.82
N ASP A 186 10.11 20.63 -0.98
CA ASP A 186 9.44 19.49 -0.33
C ASP A 186 8.31 18.94 -1.20
N TYR A 187 8.55 17.78 -1.81
CA TYR A 187 7.59 17.11 -2.69
C TYR A 187 6.57 16.22 -1.95
N THR A 188 6.62 16.17 -0.62
CA THR A 188 5.68 15.40 0.20
C THR A 188 4.51 16.24 0.74
N ALA A 189 4.61 17.57 0.67
CA ALA A 189 3.53 18.45 1.07
C ALA A 189 2.39 18.43 0.05
N PRO A 190 1.11 18.42 0.48
CA PRO A 190 -0.01 18.69 -0.42
C PRO A 190 0.18 20.06 -1.06
N ALA A 191 -0.20 20.20 -2.34
CA ALA A 191 0.14 21.31 -3.23
C ALA A 191 -0.33 22.71 -2.81
N GLU A 192 -0.88 22.88 -1.61
CA GLU A 192 -1.37 24.16 -1.08
C GLU A 192 -0.33 24.93 -0.25
N SER A 193 0.82 24.33 0.11
CA SER A 193 1.82 25.03 0.94
C SER A 193 2.96 25.70 0.16
N ALA A 194 2.78 25.91 -1.15
CA ALA A 194 3.72 26.64 -2.00
C ALA A 194 3.30 28.10 -2.16
N ALA A 195 3.13 28.81 -1.05
CA ALA A 195 3.09 30.27 -1.03
C ALA A 195 3.94 30.75 0.15
N GLY A 196 5.01 31.47 -0.15
CA GLY A 196 5.82 32.20 0.83
C GLY A 196 5.08 33.40 1.41
N PRO A 197 5.68 34.09 2.40
CA PRO A 197 4.98 34.72 3.50
C PRO A 197 4.48 36.13 3.16
N ALA A 198 3.32 36.50 3.70
CA ALA A 198 2.94 37.90 3.90
C ALA A 198 2.56 38.11 5.36
N ALA A 199 3.16 39.14 5.94
CA ALA A 199 2.95 39.61 7.29
C ALA A 199 1.51 40.10 7.52
N ASP A 200 1.05 39.87 8.74
CA ASP A 200 0.27 40.76 9.61
C ASP A 200 -0.66 41.79 8.95
N VAL A 201 -1.98 41.54 8.99
CA VAL A 201 -3.00 42.59 9.12
C VAL A 201 -4.16 42.05 9.98
N THR A 202 -4.13 42.47 11.25
CA THR A 202 -5.22 42.87 12.16
C THR A 202 -6.69 42.50 11.82
N MET A 203 -7.32 41.92 12.84
CA MET A 203 -8.77 41.82 13.09
C MET A 203 -9.54 43.12 12.76
N SER A 204 -10.63 43.00 12.00
CA SER A 204 -11.83 43.83 12.20
C SER A 204 -13.06 43.20 11.54
N GLU A 205 -14.10 43.04 12.38
CA GLU A 205 -15.55 43.03 12.15
C GLU A 205 -16.21 42.26 10.98
N ALA A 206 -17.16 41.41 11.40
CA ALA A 206 -18.30 40.94 10.63
C ALA A 206 -19.18 42.10 10.14
N PRO A 207 -20.00 41.85 9.10
CA PRO A 207 -21.42 41.91 9.39
C PRO A 207 -22.25 40.76 8.79
N THR A 208 -23.34 40.53 9.51
CA THR A 208 -24.51 39.70 9.25
C THR A 208 -25.36 40.17 8.07
N ALA A 209 -26.05 39.20 7.43
CA ALA A 209 -27.43 39.19 6.94
C ALA A 209 -27.50 38.64 5.49
N ASP A 210 -28.02 37.45 5.22
CA ASP A 210 -29.42 36.95 5.30
C ASP A 210 -30.06 36.97 3.91
N THR A 211 -30.24 35.81 3.27
CA THR A 211 -31.40 35.56 2.40
C THR A 211 -31.65 34.06 2.14
N ALA A 212 -32.79 33.62 2.66
CA ALA A 212 -33.80 32.75 2.05
C ALA A 212 -33.51 31.28 1.71
N ALA A 213 -34.21 30.46 2.48
CA ALA A 213 -34.56 29.07 2.25
C ALA A 213 -35.37 28.81 0.96
N THR A 214 -35.27 27.58 0.45
CA THR A 214 -36.44 26.89 -0.10
C THR A 214 -36.37 25.40 0.25
N THR A 215 -37.40 24.96 0.95
CA THR A 215 -37.72 23.59 1.34
C THR A 215 -38.38 22.84 0.19
N ALA A 216 -38.00 21.58 -0.04
CA ALA A 216 -38.94 20.54 -0.47
C ALA A 216 -38.35 19.16 -0.11
N ALA A 217 -38.95 18.55 0.91
CA ALA A 217 -38.79 17.14 1.23
C ALA A 217 -39.72 16.30 0.35
N VAL A 218 -39.23 15.16 -0.16
CA VAL A 218 -40.05 13.98 -0.45
C VAL A 218 -39.25 12.75 -0.01
N GLU A 219 -39.89 11.93 0.82
CA GLU A 219 -39.37 10.71 1.43
C GLU A 219 -39.29 9.52 0.46
N ALA A 220 -38.30 8.67 0.74
CA ALA A 220 -38.32 7.21 0.78
C ALA A 220 -38.76 6.39 -0.45
N THR A 221 -37.79 5.66 -1.01
CA THR A 221 -37.93 4.20 -1.24
C THR A 221 -36.59 3.51 -0.94
N ALA A 222 -36.70 2.31 -0.37
CA ALA A 222 -35.64 1.53 0.25
C ALA A 222 -35.13 0.37 -0.65
N ASN A 223 -33.94 -0.12 -0.28
CA ASN A 223 -33.24 -1.38 -0.64
C ASN A 223 -32.49 -1.40 -2.00
N GLY A 224 -31.23 -1.83 -2.10
CA GLY A 224 -30.29 -2.39 -1.11
C GLY A 224 -28.91 -2.70 -1.73
N ASP A 225 -27.89 -2.70 -0.84
CA ASP A 225 -26.53 -3.30 -0.86
C ASP A 225 -25.56 -3.02 -2.03
N ASP A 226 -24.33 -2.54 -1.80
CA ASP A 226 -23.28 -3.21 -0.98
C ASP A 226 -22.23 -2.24 -0.33
N ALA A 227 -21.68 -2.67 0.83
CA ALA A 227 -20.56 -2.16 1.67
C ALA A 227 -20.81 -0.94 2.60
N PRO A 228 -20.43 -0.95 3.91
CA PRO A 228 -19.00 -0.89 4.31
C PRO A 228 -18.58 -1.41 5.73
N ALA A 229 -17.28 -1.66 5.90
CA ALA A 229 -16.62 -1.99 7.18
C ALA A 229 -16.24 -0.76 8.06
N ALA A 230 -16.98 0.34 7.97
CA ALA A 230 -16.66 1.61 8.65
C ALA A 230 -17.64 2.01 9.77
N ASP A 231 -18.74 1.27 9.99
CA ASP A 231 -19.81 1.65 10.93
C ASP A 231 -19.52 1.26 12.40
N ASP A 232 -18.65 0.28 12.64
CA ASP A 232 -18.52 -0.34 13.98
C ASP A 232 -17.79 0.57 15.00
N ASP A 233 -16.88 1.43 14.54
CA ASP A 233 -16.16 2.38 15.40
C ASP A 233 -17.01 3.62 15.74
N LYS A 234 -17.90 4.04 14.82
CA LYS A 234 -18.86 5.12 15.07
C LYS A 234 -19.94 4.68 16.06
N LYS A 235 -20.44 3.45 15.97
CA LYS A 235 -21.41 2.87 16.93
C LYS A 235 -20.84 2.75 18.34
N LYS A 236 -19.57 2.39 18.50
CA LYS A 236 -18.92 2.29 19.83
C LYS A 236 -18.73 3.64 20.51
N ARG A 237 -18.43 4.71 19.75
CA ARG A 237 -18.31 6.07 20.29
C ARG A 237 -19.66 6.64 20.71
N LYS A 238 -20.71 6.42 19.91
CA LYS A 238 -22.07 6.93 20.20
C LYS A 238 -22.73 6.29 21.43
N LYS A 239 -22.32 5.07 21.81
CA LYS A 239 -22.89 4.34 22.97
C LYS A 239 -22.43 4.87 24.35
N HIS A 240 -21.47 5.79 24.42
CA HIS A 240 -20.83 6.20 25.68
C HIS A 240 -20.90 7.71 25.94
N ASP A 241 -21.68 8.45 25.16
CA ASP A 241 -21.68 9.92 25.13
C ASP A 241 -22.49 10.57 26.28
N GLY A 242 -22.82 9.78 27.32
CA GLY A 242 -23.55 10.25 28.50
C GLY A 242 -23.16 9.55 29.81
N GLU A 243 -22.06 8.79 29.85
CA GLU A 243 -21.61 8.11 31.08
C GLU A 243 -20.91 9.10 32.03
N THR A 244 -21.29 9.05 33.31
CA THR A 244 -20.65 9.85 34.36
C THR A 244 -19.19 9.42 34.56
N PRO A 245 -18.33 10.31 35.12
CA PRO A 245 -16.91 10.02 35.31
C PRO A 245 -16.64 8.75 36.13
N GLU A 246 -17.52 8.43 37.07
CA GLU A 246 -17.44 7.26 37.96
C GLU A 246 -17.74 5.95 37.21
N GLU A 247 -18.81 5.90 36.39
CA GLU A 247 -19.14 4.72 35.56
C GLU A 247 -18.04 4.42 34.54
N LYS A 248 -17.44 5.47 33.95
CA LYS A 248 -16.32 5.33 33.01
C LYS A 248 -15.07 4.75 33.69
N ALA A 249 -14.83 5.07 34.96
CA ALA A 249 -13.71 4.54 35.74
C ALA A 249 -13.95 3.06 36.10
N GLU A 250 -15.16 2.71 36.52
CA GLU A 250 -15.54 1.33 36.83
C GLU A 250 -15.47 0.41 35.61
N ARG A 251 -15.94 0.89 34.45
CA ARG A 251 -15.84 0.14 33.18
C ARG A 251 -14.40 -0.11 32.75
N LYS A 252 -13.50 0.87 32.95
CA LYS A 252 -12.06 0.70 32.68
C LYS A 252 -11.44 -0.32 33.63
N ARG A 253 -11.80 -0.30 34.91
CA ARG A 253 -11.32 -1.27 35.92
C ARG A 253 -11.76 -2.69 35.58
N ARG A 254 -13.05 -2.89 35.27
CA ARG A 254 -13.60 -4.20 34.86
C ARG A 254 -12.99 -4.72 33.56
N LYS A 255 -12.65 -3.82 32.61
CA LYS A 255 -11.96 -4.20 31.36
C LYS A 255 -10.49 -4.57 31.59
N ALA A 256 -9.81 -3.92 32.53
CA ALA A 256 -8.44 -4.26 32.93
C ALA A 256 -8.40 -5.62 33.65
N GLU A 257 -9.34 -5.86 34.56
CA GLU A 257 -9.46 -7.14 35.30
C GLU A 257 -9.78 -8.31 34.36
N LYS A 258 -10.71 -8.12 33.40
CA LYS A 258 -11.00 -9.13 32.38
C LYS A 258 -9.81 -9.42 31.45
N LYS A 259 -8.97 -8.42 31.18
CA LYS A 259 -7.72 -8.62 30.42
C LYS A 259 -6.67 -9.37 31.25
N ALA A 260 -6.53 -9.04 32.53
CA ALA A 260 -5.62 -9.73 33.44
C ALA A 260 -6.01 -11.21 33.63
N ALA A 261 -7.30 -11.51 33.82
CA ALA A 261 -7.81 -12.88 33.91
C ALA A 261 -7.61 -13.67 32.60
N LYS A 262 -7.72 -13.02 31.44
CA LYS A 262 -7.44 -13.68 30.15
C LYS A 262 -5.94 -13.93 29.94
N ALA A 263 -5.07 -13.05 30.45
CA ALA A 263 -3.63 -13.23 30.41
C ALA A 263 -3.17 -14.36 31.35
N SER A 264 -3.66 -14.42 32.58
CA SER A 264 -3.34 -15.50 33.52
C SER A 264 -3.80 -16.86 33.01
N LYS A 265 -5.00 -16.93 32.41
CA LYS A 265 -5.51 -18.16 31.77
C LYS A 265 -4.64 -18.62 30.59
N ARG A 266 -4.07 -17.68 29.82
CA ARG A 266 -3.18 -18.01 28.69
C ARG A 266 -1.81 -18.53 29.17
N VAL A 267 -1.31 -18.00 30.29
CA VAL A 267 -0.07 -18.48 30.93
C VAL A 267 -0.26 -19.87 31.55
N SER A 268 -1.43 -20.15 32.17
CA SER A 268 -1.71 -21.48 32.71
C SER A 268 -1.92 -22.55 31.64
N LEU A 269 -2.36 -22.18 30.44
CA LEU A 269 -2.48 -23.08 29.29
C LEU A 269 -1.11 -23.40 28.68
N GLY A 270 -0.25 -22.40 28.50
CA GLY A 270 1.12 -22.65 28.01
C GLY A 270 1.98 -23.49 28.96
N LYS A 271 1.80 -23.34 30.28
CA LYS A 271 2.54 -24.14 31.27
C LYS A 271 2.06 -25.60 31.37
N LYS A 272 0.88 -25.92 30.83
CA LYS A 272 0.36 -27.30 30.73
C LYS A 272 0.90 -28.02 29.50
N GLU A 273 1.19 -27.31 28.41
CA GLU A 273 1.79 -27.90 27.20
C GLU A 273 3.26 -28.28 27.42
N ASP A 274 4.01 -27.53 28.23
CA ASP A 274 5.41 -27.85 28.56
C ASP A 274 5.57 -29.02 29.57
N SER A 275 4.52 -29.45 30.28
CA SER A 275 4.59 -30.53 31.27
C SER A 275 4.14 -31.91 30.76
N ASP A 276 3.61 -31.98 29.54
CA ASP A 276 3.20 -33.24 28.87
C ASP A 276 4.24 -33.69 27.81
N SER A 277 5.42 -33.05 27.77
CA SER A 277 6.54 -33.38 26.89
C SER A 277 7.81 -33.69 27.70
N ASP A 278 7.75 -34.70 28.55
CA ASP A 278 8.91 -35.44 29.10
C ASP A 278 8.51 -36.91 29.34
#